data_AF-A0A7I8JKR5-F1
#
_entry.id   AF-A0A7I8JKR5-F1
#
_cell.length_a   1.000
_cell.length_b   1.000
_cell.length_c   1.000
_cell.angle_alpha   90.00
_cell.angle_beta   90.00
_cell.angle_gamma   90.00
#
_symmetry.space_group_name_H-M   'P 1'
#
loop_
_entity.id
_entity.type
_entity.pdbx_description
1 polymer ?
#
loop_
_entity_poly.entity_id
_entity_poly.type
_entity_poly.pdbx_seq_one_letter_code
_entity_poly.pdbx_strand_id
1 'polypeptide(L)'
;MLEMSFEAENKLEPEKKSELAKKLGLQPRQVAIWFQNRRARYKTKQLERDFDRLKSSYDSLLADHDSLLNDNLLLRSQVNR
;
A
#
# COMPACT_ATOMS: atom_id res chain seq x y z
N MET A 1 21.40 3.15 -7.79
CA MET A 1 21.15 3.45 -9.22
C MET A 1 19.83 2.86 -9.71
N LEU A 2 19.58 1.54 -9.59
CA LEU A 2 18.28 0.93 -9.96
C LEU A 2 17.09 1.44 -9.12
N GLU A 3 17.29 1.64 -7.80
CA GLU A 3 16.30 2.23 -6.88
C GLU A 3 15.91 3.65 -7.31
N MET A 4 16.89 4.51 -7.58
CA MET A 4 16.71 5.91 -7.98
C MET A 4 16.01 6.04 -9.35
N SER A 5 16.31 5.14 -10.30
CA SER A 5 15.61 5.10 -11.58
C SER A 5 14.15 4.64 -11.46
N PHE A 6 13.84 3.76 -10.49
CA PHE A 6 12.47 3.33 -10.23
C PHE A 6 11.63 4.41 -9.53
N GLU A 7 12.24 5.20 -8.64
CA GLU A 7 11.58 6.33 -7.98
C GLU A 7 11.27 7.50 -8.93
N ALA A 8 12.10 7.71 -9.97
CA ALA A 8 11.90 8.77 -10.94
C ALA A 8 10.80 8.47 -11.98
N GLU A 9 10.70 7.24 -12.47
CA GLU A 9 9.72 6.85 -13.49
C GLU A 9 9.17 5.44 -13.22
N ASN A 10 7.89 5.36 -12.87
CA ASN A 10 7.18 4.09 -12.58
C ASN A 10 7.03 3.19 -13.82
N LYS A 11 7.48 3.64 -15.00
CA LYS A 11 7.51 2.93 -16.29
C LYS A 11 8.91 3.03 -16.89
N LEU A 12 9.56 1.90 -17.12
CA LEU A 12 10.88 1.86 -17.75
C LEU A 12 10.73 1.79 -19.27
N GLU A 13 10.99 2.89 -19.96
CA GLU A 13 11.01 2.91 -21.43
C GLU A 13 12.10 1.97 -21.99
N PRO A 14 11.85 1.29 -23.13
CA PRO A 14 12.77 0.29 -23.68
C PRO A 14 14.19 0.81 -23.95
N GLU A 15 14.35 2.07 -24.39
CA GLU A 15 15.68 2.66 -24.63
C GLU A 15 16.47 2.81 -23.32
N LYS A 16 15.83 3.32 -22.26
CA LYS A 16 16.45 3.50 -20.93
C LYS A 16 16.86 2.18 -20.29
N LYS A 17 16.10 1.11 -20.54
CA LYS A 17 16.45 -0.24 -20.08
C LYS A 17 17.77 -0.74 -20.67
N SER A 18 17.98 -0.49 -21.96
CA SER A 18 19.20 -0.92 -22.68
C SER A 18 20.43 -0.12 -22.22
N GLU A 19 20.28 1.19 -22.01
CA GLU A 19 21.35 2.02 -21.44
C GLU A 19 21.70 1.62 -20.00
N LEU A 20 20.69 1.33 -19.18
CA LEU A 20 20.89 0.95 -17.79
C LEU A 20 21.57 -0.42 -17.67
N ALA A 21 21.20 -1.36 -18.54
CA ALA A 21 21.88 -2.65 -18.67
C ALA A 21 23.36 -2.47 -19.03
N LYS A 22 23.66 -1.62 -20.03
CA LYS A 22 25.03 -1.29 -20.43
C LYS A 22 25.83 -0.61 -19.32
N LYS A 23 25.26 0.42 -18.67
CA LYS A 23 25.92 1.16 -17.57
C LYS A 23 26.23 0.29 -16.35
N LEU A 24 25.39 -0.72 -16.08
CA LEU A 24 25.57 -1.61 -14.95
C LEU A 24 26.34 -2.90 -15.30
N GLY A 25 26.72 -3.11 -16.56
CA GLY A 25 27.33 -4.36 -17.02
C GLY A 25 26.42 -5.59 -16.85
N LEU A 26 25.10 -5.38 -16.80
CA LEU A 26 24.10 -6.44 -16.59
C LEU A 26 23.41 -6.82 -17.90
N GLN A 27 22.91 -8.05 -17.97
CA GLN A 27 22.09 -8.44 -19.11
C GLN A 27 20.73 -7.70 -19.07
N PRO A 28 20.18 -7.25 -20.22
CA PRO A 28 18.86 -6.61 -20.29
C PRO A 28 17.73 -7.41 -19.63
N ARG A 29 17.85 -8.76 -19.63
CA ARG A 29 16.93 -9.66 -18.94
C ARG A 29 16.97 -9.50 -17.41
N GLN A 30 18.16 -9.36 -16.82
CA GLN A 30 18.32 -9.18 -15.37
C GLN A 30 17.71 -7.85 -14.93
N VAL A 31 17.90 -6.79 -15.71
CA VAL A 31 17.24 -5.49 -15.49
C VAL A 31 15.72 -5.65 -15.57
N ALA A 32 15.20 -6.39 -16.56
CA ALA A 32 13.76 -6.65 -16.69
C ALA A 32 13.16 -7.33 -15.44
N ILE A 33 13.81 -8.41 -14.98
CA ILE A 33 13.38 -9.19 -13.82
C ILE A 33 13.45 -8.34 -12.56
N TRP A 34 14.52 -7.54 -12.41
CA TRP A 34 14.65 -6.65 -11.27
C TRP A 34 13.49 -5.65 -11.19
N PHE A 35 13.14 -5.00 -12.31
CA PHE A 35 12.01 -4.06 -12.37
C PHE A 35 10.65 -4.74 -12.13
N GLN A 36 10.46 -5.96 -12.65
CA GLN A 36 9.26 -6.76 -12.36
C GLN A 36 9.14 -7.07 -10.86
N ASN A 37 10.22 -7.58 -10.24
CA ASN A 37 10.25 -7.87 -8.81
C ASN A 37 10.08 -6.62 -7.96
N ARG A 38 10.64 -5.49 -8.38
CA ARG A 38 10.50 -4.21 -7.67
C ARG A 38 9.06 -3.70 -7.69
N ARG A 39 8.36 -3.80 -8.84
CA ARG A 39 6.93 -3.48 -8.96
C ARG A 39 6.07 -4.41 -8.11
N ALA A 40 6.34 -5.72 -8.12
CA ALA A 40 5.62 -6.67 -7.29
C ALA A 40 5.76 -6.31 -5.80
N ARG A 41 6.98 -6.08 -5.32
CA ARG A 41 7.24 -5.65 -3.93
C ARG A 41 6.57 -4.33 -3.58
N TYR A 42 6.59 -3.36 -4.48
CA TYR A 42 5.91 -2.06 -4.27
C TYR A 42 4.40 -2.26 -4.12
N LYS A 43 3.77 -3.04 -5.01
CA LYS A 43 2.33 -3.33 -4.96
C LYS A 43 1.94 -4.04 -3.67
N THR A 44 2.72 -5.03 -3.23
CA THR A 44 2.49 -5.71 -1.94
C THR A 44 2.55 -4.73 -0.78
N LYS A 45 3.61 -3.92 -0.70
CA LYS A 45 3.77 -2.93 0.38
C LYS A 45 2.67 -1.86 0.37
N GLN A 46 2.19 -1.47 -0.81
CA GLN A 46 1.07 -0.55 -0.92
C GLN A 46 -0.21 -1.19 -0.39
N LEU A 47 -0.49 -2.45 -0.78
CA LEU A 47 -1.66 -3.19 -0.32
C LEU A 47 -1.67 -3.39 1.20
N GLU A 48 -0.51 -3.72 1.80
CA GLU A 48 -0.36 -3.81 3.25
C GLU A 48 -0.72 -2.49 3.95
N ARG A 49 -0.20 -1.37 3.46
CA ARG A 49 -0.50 -0.03 4.02
C ARG A 49 -1.97 0.34 3.88
N ASP A 50 -2.58 0.02 2.74
CA ASP A 50 -3.99 0.31 2.51
C ASP A 50 -4.89 -0.57 3.39
N PHE A 51 -4.50 -1.83 3.61
CA PHE A 51 -5.16 -2.73 4.56
C PHE A 51 -5.07 -2.18 6.00
N ASP A 52 -3.89 -1.78 6.46
CA ASP A 52 -3.70 -1.24 7.82
C ASP A 52 -4.54 0.02 8.07
N ARG A 53 -4.62 0.90 7.06
CA ARG A 53 -5.47 2.09 7.09
C ARG A 53 -6.94 1.73 7.20
N LEU A 54 -7.41 0.81 6.35
CA LEU A 54 -8.80 0.36 6.38
C LEU A 54 -9.16 -0.29 7.71
N LYS A 55 -8.26 -1.13 8.23
CA LYS A 55 -8.42 -1.79 9.52
C LYS A 55 -8.52 -0.79 10.67
N SER A 56 -7.63 0.21 10.70
CA SER A 56 -7.67 1.27 11.73
C SER A 56 -8.97 2.07 11.67
N SER A 57 -9.46 2.38 10.47
CA SER A 57 -10.75 3.06 10.29
C SER A 57 -11.92 2.20 10.75
N TYR A 58 -11.89 0.90 10.47
CA TYR A 58 -12.90 -0.05 10.91
C TYR A 58 -12.92 -0.17 12.43
N ASP A 59 -11.76 -0.36 13.05
CA ASP A 59 -11.63 -0.52 14.50
C ASP A 59 -12.13 0.76 15.24
N SER A 60 -11.90 1.95 14.67
CA SER A 60 -12.43 3.22 15.21
C SER A 60 -13.96 3.31 15.09
N LEU A 61 -14.51 2.97 13.92
CA LEU A 61 -15.95 2.99 13.69
C LEU A 61 -16.69 1.98 14.59
N LEU A 62 -16.08 0.83 14.84
CA LEU A 62 -16.63 -0.18 15.74
C LEU A 62 -16.70 0.35 17.18
N ALA A 63 -15.65 1.02 17.66
CA ALA A 63 -15.64 1.63 18.99
C ALA A 63 -16.73 2.71 19.14
N ASP A 64 -16.88 3.57 18.13
CA ASP A 64 -17.93 4.59 18.12
C ASP A 64 -19.33 3.97 18.13
N HIS A 65 -19.55 2.92 17.32
CA HIS A 65 -20.80 2.18 17.28
C HIS A 65 -21.15 1.59 18.65
N ASP A 66 -20.19 0.94 19.31
CA ASP A 66 -20.40 0.31 20.62
C ASP A 66 -20.70 1.36 21.70
N SER A 67 -20.05 2.52 21.65
CA SER A 67 -20.36 3.65 22.54
C SER A 67 -21.80 4.13 22.34
N LEU A 68 -22.20 4.36 21.08
CA LEU A 68 -23.56 4.81 20.75
C LEU A 68 -24.62 3.79 21.16
N LEU A 69 -24.33 2.50 20.99
CA LEU A 69 -25.23 1.43 21.40
C LEU A 69 -25.43 1.43 22.92
N ASN A 70 -24.35 1.56 23.69
CA ASN A 70 -24.42 1.67 25.16
C ASN A 70 -25.20 2.90 25.61
N ASP A 71 -24.94 4.07 25.02
CA ASP A 71 -25.68 5.30 25.31
C ASP A 71 -27.18 5.14 25.00
N ASN A 72 -27.51 4.49 23.88
CA ASN A 72 -28.89 4.23 23.51
C ASN A 72 -29.59 3.31 24.52
N LEU A 73 -28.90 2.26 24.98
CA LEU A 73 -29.42 1.35 26.02
C LEU A 73 -29.66 2.10 27.34
N LEU A 74 -28.73 2.95 27.77
CA LEU A 74 -28.87 3.77 28.97
C LEU A 74 -30.07 4.72 28.85
N LEU A 75 -30.20 5.45 27.74
CA LEU A 75 -31.31 6.37 27.51
C LEU A 75 -32.66 5.64 27.49
N ARG A 76 -32.77 4.48 26.84
CA ARG A 76 -33.98 3.65 26.86
C ARG A 76 -34.36 3.20 28.26
N SER A 77 -33.38 2.86 29.11
CA SER A 77 -33.64 2.47 30.50
C SER A 77 -34.18 3.62 31.35
N GLN A 78 -33.79 4.86 31.07
CA GLN A 78 -34.25 6.06 31.78
C GLN A 78 -35.68 6.46 31.36
N VAL A 79 -36.03 6.28 30.09
CA VAL A 79 -37.37 6.59 29.55
C VAL A 79 -38.41 5.56 30.00
N ASN A 80 -38.01 4.30 30.24
CA ASN A 80 -38.90 3.22 30.69
C ASN A 80 -39.12 3.19 32.22
N ARG A 81 -38.77 4.27 32.94
CA ARG A 81 -38.84 4.37 34.40
C ARG A 81 -39.85 5.42 34.82
#